data_AF-A0A355B1U4-F1
#
_entry.id   AF-A0A355B1U4-F1
#
_cell.length_a   1.000
_cell.length_b   1.000
_cell.length_c   1.000
_cell.angle_alpha   90.00
_cell.angle_beta   90.00
_cell.angle_gamma   90.00
#
_symmetry.space_group_name_H-M   'P 1'
#
loop_
_entity.id
_entity.type
_entity.pdbx_description
1 polymer ?
#
loop_
_entity_poly.entity_id
_entity_poly.type
_entity_poly.pdbx_seq_one_letter_code
_entity_poly.pdbx_strand_id
1 'polypeptide(L)'
;MTDASEQREKVQKIYSGDSDYYITSTPHAKSSSLARSAEILDPRGGIHLDVATGAGHTAFAMAPRCGWVIASDLTQGMLESTRKNGAEKGITNTRLLRTDSESLALRDASVDSVSVRIAPHHFSDVQKTIGEMRRVLKPGGKLIYIDNIAPEEPPEAKRYNDFETLRDPSHNRCDSLPILIEMFESAGLEILHTETIRKRMDFEEWVARPHLDDDGRAELRRFLDEATPAIRYWMNPREEEGMVYFDEIEGVILARRN
;
A
#
# COMPACT_ATOMS: atom_id res chain seq x y z
N MET A 1 4.56 14.51 15.11
CA MET A 1 4.47 13.04 15.10
C MET A 1 3.13 12.71 15.73
N THR A 2 2.19 12.22 14.94
CA THR A 2 0.91 11.69 15.41
C THR A 2 1.21 10.53 16.36
N ASP A 3 0.47 10.39 17.45
CA ASP A 3 0.64 9.24 18.35
C ASP A 3 0.36 7.95 17.57
N ALA A 4 1.20 6.94 17.75
CA ALA A 4 1.13 5.69 17.02
C ALA A 4 -0.21 4.99 17.27
N SER A 5 -0.80 5.12 18.47
CA SER A 5 -2.15 4.60 18.74
C SER A 5 -3.22 5.40 18.00
N GLU A 6 -3.12 6.72 17.96
CA GLU A 6 -4.06 7.60 17.27
C GLU A 6 -4.11 7.29 15.76
N GLN A 7 -2.95 7.03 15.14
CA GLN A 7 -2.90 6.65 13.73
C GLN A 7 -3.59 5.31 13.46
N ARG A 8 -3.38 4.30 14.32
CA ARG A 8 -4.08 3.01 14.22
C ARG A 8 -5.59 3.17 14.38
N GLU A 9 -6.02 4.01 15.31
CA GLU A 9 -7.45 4.28 15.54
C GLU A 9 -8.11 4.94 14.32
N LYS A 10 -7.42 5.88 13.65
CA LYS A 10 -7.89 6.48 12.39
C LYS A 10 -8.11 5.43 11.31
N VAL A 11 -7.11 4.59 11.06
CA VAL A 11 -7.19 3.49 10.08
C VAL A 11 -8.33 2.53 10.44
N GLN A 12 -8.39 2.07 11.70
CA GLN A 12 -9.45 1.17 12.13
C GLN A 12 -10.84 1.77 11.96
N LYS A 13 -11.02 3.06 12.26
CA LYS A 13 -12.31 3.74 12.11
C LYS A 13 -12.76 3.80 10.65
N ILE A 14 -11.87 4.17 9.73
CA ILE A 14 -12.20 4.27 8.29
C ILE A 14 -12.46 2.89 7.68
N TYR A 15 -11.61 1.91 7.95
CA TYR A 15 -11.69 0.60 7.30
C TYR A 15 -12.61 -0.42 7.99
N SER A 16 -13.07 -0.14 9.22
CA SER A 16 -14.10 -0.97 9.88
C SER A 16 -15.53 -0.56 9.52
N GLY A 17 -15.74 0.69 9.07
CA GLY A 17 -17.08 1.24 8.80
C GLY A 17 -17.55 1.12 7.35
N ASP A 18 -16.63 1.00 6.39
CA ASP A 18 -16.91 1.28 4.97
C ASP A 18 -16.32 0.22 4.00
N SER A 19 -16.33 -1.05 4.41
CA SER A 19 -15.67 -2.12 3.66
C SER A 19 -16.14 -2.22 2.19
N ASP A 20 -17.42 -1.97 1.93
CA ASP A 20 -18.02 -2.13 0.58
C ASP A 20 -17.50 -1.11 -0.45
N TYR A 21 -17.13 0.11 -0.03
CA TYR A 21 -16.51 1.11 -0.90
C TYR A 21 -15.10 0.66 -1.32
N TYR A 22 -14.27 0.23 -0.36
CA TYR A 22 -12.90 -0.21 -0.65
C TYR A 22 -12.85 -1.53 -1.43
N ILE A 23 -13.84 -2.41 -1.24
CA ILE A 23 -14.00 -3.68 -1.98
C ILE A 23 -14.24 -3.45 -3.47
N THR A 24 -15.01 -2.43 -3.83
CA THR A 24 -15.46 -2.19 -5.22
C THR A 24 -14.61 -1.18 -5.97
N SER A 25 -13.70 -0.47 -5.28
CA SER A 25 -12.84 0.53 -5.92
C SER A 25 -11.96 -0.10 -7.01
N THR A 26 -12.27 0.25 -8.26
CA THR A 26 -11.60 -0.17 -9.50
C THR A 26 -10.06 -0.04 -9.46
N PRO A 27 -9.46 0.99 -8.82
CA PRO A 27 -8.01 1.18 -8.84
C PRO A 27 -7.22 0.03 -8.20
N HIS A 28 -7.73 -0.61 -7.14
CA HIS A 28 -6.98 -1.61 -6.37
C HIS A 28 -7.02 -3.02 -6.98
N ALA A 29 -8.10 -3.36 -7.69
CA ALA A 29 -8.35 -4.69 -8.24
C ALA A 29 -7.68 -4.93 -9.61
N LYS A 30 -7.36 -3.86 -10.35
CA LYS A 30 -6.81 -3.91 -11.72
C LYS A 30 -5.52 -3.09 -11.89
N SER A 31 -4.81 -2.78 -10.80
CA SER A 31 -3.57 -2.00 -10.90
C SER A 31 -2.49 -2.78 -11.65
N SER A 32 -1.71 -2.06 -12.46
CA SER A 32 -0.50 -2.58 -13.12
C SER A 32 0.49 -3.18 -12.10
N SER A 33 0.54 -2.63 -10.88
CA SER A 33 1.38 -3.13 -9.81
C SER A 33 0.97 -4.47 -9.21
N LEU A 34 -0.32 -4.86 -9.26
CA LEU A 34 -0.75 -6.16 -8.74
C LEU A 34 -0.13 -7.30 -9.56
N ALA A 35 -0.29 -7.27 -10.88
CA ALA A 35 0.29 -8.28 -11.76
C ALA A 35 1.82 -8.29 -11.67
N ARG A 36 2.41 -7.09 -11.62
CA ARG A 36 3.86 -6.91 -11.52
C ARG A 36 4.44 -7.46 -10.21
N SER A 37 3.73 -7.29 -9.09
CA SER A 37 4.18 -7.83 -7.79
C SER A 37 4.33 -9.35 -7.81
N ALA A 38 3.35 -10.06 -8.37
CA ALA A 38 3.37 -11.52 -8.49
C ALA A 38 4.43 -12.01 -9.49
N GLU A 39 4.69 -11.24 -10.55
CA GLU A 39 5.73 -11.55 -11.54
C GLU A 39 7.15 -11.41 -10.96
N ILE A 40 7.46 -10.30 -10.29
CA ILE A 40 8.80 -10.04 -9.78
C ILE A 40 9.10 -10.88 -8.53
N LEU A 41 8.14 -11.03 -7.62
CA LEU A 41 8.34 -11.82 -6.41
C LEU A 41 8.49 -13.31 -6.74
N ASP A 42 7.58 -13.82 -7.60
CA ASP A 42 7.46 -15.23 -8.00
C ASP A 42 7.67 -16.20 -6.82
N PRO A 43 6.75 -16.24 -5.83
CA PRO A 43 6.91 -17.11 -4.69
C PRO A 43 6.72 -18.57 -5.14
N ARG A 44 7.83 -19.27 -5.43
CA ARG A 44 7.85 -20.65 -5.96
C ARG A 44 7.52 -21.69 -4.88
N GLY A 45 6.28 -21.69 -4.39
CA GLY A 45 5.83 -22.55 -3.29
C GLY A 45 5.97 -21.90 -1.90
N GLY A 46 5.98 -22.72 -0.86
CA GLY A 46 6.15 -22.28 0.54
C GLY A 46 4.96 -21.50 1.10
N ILE A 47 5.21 -20.75 2.18
CA ILE A 47 4.24 -19.89 2.87
C ILE A 47 4.50 -18.45 2.45
N HIS A 48 3.49 -17.79 1.88
CA HIS A 48 3.48 -16.37 1.56
C HIS A 48 2.71 -15.57 2.60
N LEU A 49 3.23 -14.44 3.06
CA LEU A 49 2.51 -13.49 3.92
C LEU A 49 2.15 -12.24 3.10
N ASP A 50 0.86 -11.89 3.06
CA ASP A 50 0.36 -10.60 2.56
C ASP A 50 0.02 -9.72 3.77
N VAL A 51 0.77 -8.63 3.95
CA VAL A 51 0.63 -7.68 5.07
C VAL A 51 -0.31 -6.56 4.66
N ALA A 52 -1.29 -6.26 5.52
CA ALA A 52 -2.37 -5.31 5.24
C ALA A 52 -3.13 -5.68 3.95
N THR A 53 -3.64 -6.92 3.92
CA THR A 53 -4.25 -7.56 2.76
C THR A 53 -5.50 -6.84 2.23
N GLY A 54 -6.17 -6.04 3.07
CA GLY A 54 -7.40 -5.33 2.72
C GLY A 54 -8.48 -6.30 2.24
N ALA A 55 -8.90 -6.15 0.98
CA ALA A 55 -9.88 -7.02 0.34
C ALA A 55 -9.30 -8.33 -0.27
N GLY A 56 -8.00 -8.60 -0.08
CA GLY A 56 -7.34 -9.85 -0.45
C GLY A 56 -6.70 -9.89 -1.83
N HIS A 57 -6.64 -8.77 -2.55
CA HIS A 57 -6.19 -8.75 -3.95
C HIS A 57 -4.78 -9.31 -4.15
N THR A 58 -3.80 -8.90 -3.32
CA THR A 58 -2.42 -9.45 -3.40
C THR A 58 -2.42 -10.92 -3.01
N ALA A 59 -3.02 -11.26 -1.87
CA ALA A 59 -3.14 -12.62 -1.39
C ALA A 59 -3.65 -13.57 -2.47
N PHE A 60 -4.70 -13.19 -3.22
CA PHE A 60 -5.27 -14.04 -4.27
C PHE A 60 -4.43 -14.10 -5.55
N ALA A 61 -3.66 -13.05 -5.87
CA ALA A 61 -2.70 -13.11 -6.98
C ALA A 61 -1.50 -14.02 -6.66
N MET A 62 -1.14 -14.14 -5.38
CA MET A 62 -0.05 -15.00 -4.90
C MET A 62 -0.49 -16.44 -4.65
N ALA A 63 -1.75 -16.66 -4.27
CA ALA A 63 -2.31 -17.97 -3.93
C ALA A 63 -2.02 -19.10 -4.94
N PRO A 64 -2.09 -18.89 -6.27
CA PRO A 64 -1.76 -19.94 -7.26
C PRO A 64 -0.26 -20.28 -7.36
N ARG A 65 0.62 -19.45 -6.79
CA ARG A 65 2.09 -19.58 -6.93
C ARG A 65 2.73 -20.23 -5.71
N CYS A 66 2.12 -20.07 -4.54
CA CYS A 66 2.64 -20.60 -3.27
C CYS A 66 1.83 -21.80 -2.73
N GLY A 67 2.35 -22.46 -1.69
CA GLY A 67 1.63 -23.54 -1.01
C GLY A 67 0.48 -23.01 -0.14
N TRP A 68 0.76 -21.99 0.68
CA TRP A 68 -0.23 -21.32 1.53
C TRP A 68 -0.02 -19.82 1.57
N VAL A 69 -1.12 -19.07 1.65
CA VAL A 69 -1.11 -17.62 1.92
C VAL A 69 -1.60 -17.35 3.34
N ILE A 70 -0.88 -16.53 4.08
CA ILE A 70 -1.35 -15.85 5.28
C ILE A 70 -1.73 -14.44 4.84
N ALA A 71 -3.03 -14.15 4.78
CA ALA A 71 -3.56 -12.83 4.49
C ALA A 71 -3.84 -12.12 5.82
N SER A 72 -3.13 -11.03 6.07
CA SER A 72 -3.13 -10.38 7.38
C SER A 72 -3.59 -8.93 7.34
N ASP A 73 -4.33 -8.50 8.36
CA ASP A 73 -4.86 -7.14 8.45
C ASP A 73 -5.08 -6.72 9.91
N LEU A 74 -5.09 -5.41 10.15
CA LEU A 74 -5.36 -4.84 11.48
C LEU A 74 -6.85 -4.95 11.84
N THR A 75 -7.73 -4.89 10.84
CA THR A 75 -9.19 -4.80 11.02
C THR A 75 -9.90 -6.12 10.74
N GLN A 76 -10.90 -6.43 11.57
CA GLN A 76 -11.72 -7.63 11.38
C GLN A 76 -12.58 -7.53 10.10
N GLY A 77 -13.09 -6.32 9.79
CA GLY A 77 -13.91 -6.09 8.60
C GLY A 77 -13.18 -6.40 7.28
N MET A 78 -11.91 -6.01 7.15
CA MET A 78 -11.11 -6.35 5.96
C MET A 78 -10.85 -7.85 5.85
N LEU A 79 -10.64 -8.56 6.97
CA LEU A 79 -10.48 -10.01 6.93
C LEU A 79 -11.79 -10.72 6.52
N GLU A 80 -12.94 -10.23 6.97
CA GLU A 80 -14.25 -10.75 6.54
C GLU A 80 -14.52 -10.52 5.06
N SER A 81 -14.14 -9.35 4.55
CA SER A 81 -14.13 -9.02 3.13
C SER A 81 -13.24 -9.97 2.33
N THR A 82 -11.98 -10.14 2.75
CA THR A 82 -11.04 -11.09 2.15
C THR A 82 -11.63 -12.51 2.14
N ARG A 83 -12.25 -12.95 3.24
CA ARG A 83 -12.91 -14.27 3.31
C ARG A 83 -13.99 -14.42 2.24
N LYS A 84 -14.86 -13.42 2.09
CA LYS A 84 -15.96 -13.42 1.12
C LYS A 84 -15.42 -13.46 -0.31
N ASN A 85 -14.50 -12.55 -0.64
CA ASN A 85 -13.91 -12.45 -1.98
C ASN A 85 -13.12 -13.71 -2.35
N GLY A 86 -12.41 -14.31 -1.39
CA GLY A 86 -11.69 -15.57 -1.59
C GLY A 86 -12.63 -16.73 -1.90
N ALA A 87 -13.77 -16.81 -1.20
CA ALA A 87 -14.80 -17.82 -1.46
C ALA A 87 -15.42 -17.68 -2.86
N GLU A 88 -15.74 -16.45 -3.27
CA GLU A 88 -16.26 -16.15 -4.62
C GLU A 88 -15.27 -16.52 -5.73
N LYS A 89 -13.97 -16.41 -5.46
CA LYS A 89 -12.89 -16.79 -6.38
C LYS A 89 -12.46 -18.26 -6.28
N GLY A 90 -13.05 -19.04 -5.38
CA GLY A 90 -12.68 -20.44 -5.17
C GLY A 90 -11.27 -20.65 -4.58
N ILE A 91 -10.73 -19.65 -3.88
CA ILE A 91 -9.40 -19.74 -3.24
C ILE A 91 -9.49 -20.61 -1.98
N THR A 92 -8.67 -21.67 -1.91
CA THR A 92 -8.73 -22.68 -0.83
C THR A 92 -7.50 -22.69 0.07
N ASN A 93 -6.38 -22.11 -0.37
CA ASN A 93 -5.10 -22.15 0.33
C ASN A 93 -4.73 -20.84 1.06
N THR A 94 -5.72 -20.05 1.48
CA THR A 94 -5.52 -18.82 2.25
C THR A 94 -5.99 -18.99 3.70
N ARG A 95 -5.24 -18.39 4.63
CA ARG A 95 -5.57 -18.29 6.06
C ARG A 95 -5.52 -16.82 6.48
N LEU A 96 -6.46 -16.42 7.32
CA LEU A 96 -6.62 -15.04 7.77
C LEU A 96 -5.91 -14.86 9.11
N LEU A 97 -5.20 -13.74 9.27
CA LEU A 97 -4.51 -13.40 10.51
C LEU A 97 -4.78 -11.94 10.87
N ARG A 98 -5.48 -11.70 11.98
CA ARG A 98 -5.58 -10.35 12.53
C ARG A 98 -4.31 -9.99 13.29
N THR A 99 -3.60 -8.97 12.83
CA THR A 99 -2.33 -8.54 13.44
C THR A 99 -2.03 -7.09 13.05
N ASP A 100 -1.22 -6.42 13.88
CA ASP A 100 -0.57 -5.16 13.50
C ASP A 100 0.66 -5.46 12.63
N SER A 101 0.87 -4.66 11.58
CA SER A 101 2.05 -4.75 10.71
C SER A 101 3.34 -4.42 11.46
N GLU A 102 3.25 -3.59 12.50
CA GLU A 102 4.37 -3.20 13.36
C GLU A 102 4.65 -4.20 14.49
N SER A 103 3.85 -5.27 14.59
CA SER A 103 4.02 -6.35 15.57
C SER A 103 3.33 -7.61 15.07
N LEU A 104 3.91 -8.23 14.04
CA LEU A 104 3.34 -9.40 13.37
C LEU A 104 3.28 -10.59 14.35
N ALA A 105 2.09 -11.13 14.56
CA ALA A 105 1.82 -12.30 15.42
C ALA A 105 2.29 -13.63 14.80
N LEU A 106 3.52 -13.64 14.28
CA LEU A 106 4.20 -14.76 13.64
C LEU A 106 5.59 -14.96 14.25
N ARG A 107 6.08 -16.19 14.17
CA ARG A 107 7.44 -16.54 14.65
C ARG A 107 8.49 -16.00 13.70
N ASP A 108 9.70 -15.86 14.21
CA ASP A 108 10.87 -15.52 13.40
C ASP A 108 11.08 -16.58 12.31
N ALA A 109 11.50 -16.15 11.12
CA ALA A 109 11.83 -17.01 9.99
C ALA A 109 10.77 -18.10 9.69
N SER A 110 9.49 -17.75 9.76
CA SER A 110 8.37 -18.67 9.56
C SER A 110 7.79 -18.66 8.15
N VAL A 111 8.02 -17.62 7.35
CA VAL A 111 7.45 -17.49 5.99
C VAL A 111 8.53 -17.41 4.92
N ASP A 112 8.23 -17.88 3.71
CA ASP A 112 9.17 -17.98 2.59
C ASP A 112 9.19 -16.71 1.73
N SER A 113 8.08 -15.97 1.71
CA SER A 113 7.98 -14.69 1.02
C SER A 113 6.96 -13.76 1.69
N VAL A 114 7.13 -12.45 1.49
CA VAL A 114 6.25 -11.41 2.02
C VAL A 114 5.85 -10.43 0.91
N SER A 115 4.62 -9.96 0.93
CA SER A 115 4.18 -8.78 0.18
C SER A 115 3.50 -7.77 1.09
N VAL A 116 3.62 -6.49 0.71
CA VAL A 116 2.82 -5.38 1.24
C VAL A 116 2.56 -4.41 0.08
N ARG A 117 1.30 -4.03 -0.14
CA ARG A 117 0.91 -3.21 -1.29
C ARG A 117 -0.19 -2.21 -0.95
N ILE A 118 0.02 -0.92 -1.26
CA ILE A 118 -0.98 0.17 -1.14
C ILE A 118 -1.61 0.19 0.25
N ALA A 119 -0.74 0.28 1.24
CA ALA A 119 -1.07 0.23 2.66
C ALA A 119 0.00 0.93 3.53
N PRO A 120 1.31 0.87 3.21
CA PRO A 120 2.34 1.44 4.08
C PRO A 120 2.17 2.91 4.44
N HIS A 121 1.62 3.73 3.55
CA HIS A 121 1.34 5.14 3.80
C HIS A 121 0.33 5.38 4.94
N HIS A 122 -0.38 4.35 5.40
CA HIS A 122 -1.24 4.39 6.59
C HIS A 122 -0.54 3.94 7.88
N PHE A 123 0.62 3.29 7.80
CA PHE A 123 1.31 2.73 8.97
C PHE A 123 1.88 3.86 9.83
N SER A 124 1.92 3.67 11.15
CA SER A 124 2.49 4.68 12.05
C SER A 124 4.01 4.69 12.01
N ASP A 125 4.64 3.54 11.78
CA ASP A 125 6.08 3.37 11.67
C ASP A 125 6.45 2.34 10.57
N VAL A 126 6.76 2.86 9.37
CA VAL A 126 7.16 2.05 8.20
C VAL A 126 8.47 1.30 8.46
N GLN A 127 9.44 1.92 9.14
CA GLN A 127 10.73 1.29 9.45
C GLN A 127 10.53 0.05 10.34
N LYS A 128 9.67 0.18 11.36
CA LYS A 128 9.34 -0.93 12.26
C LYS A 128 8.61 -2.05 11.53
N THR A 129 7.66 -1.73 10.64
CA THR A 129 6.99 -2.72 9.81
C THR A 129 7.96 -3.46 8.89
N ILE A 130 8.91 -2.76 8.25
CA ILE A 130 9.98 -3.39 7.46
C ILE A 130 10.80 -4.36 8.33
N GLY A 131 11.16 -3.95 9.55
CA GLY A 131 11.85 -4.81 10.52
C GLY A 131 11.07 -6.08 10.88
N GLU A 132 9.75 -5.96 11.13
CA GLU A 132 8.88 -7.10 11.42
C GLU A 132 8.74 -8.04 10.22
N MET A 133 8.54 -7.50 9.02
CA MET A 133 8.49 -8.32 7.80
C MET A 133 9.81 -9.07 7.58
N ARG A 134 10.95 -8.40 7.81
CA ARG A 134 12.28 -9.03 7.78
C ARG A 134 12.42 -10.11 8.86
N ARG A 135 11.91 -9.89 10.07
CA ARG A 135 11.98 -10.86 11.19
C ARG A 135 11.26 -12.17 10.85
N VAL A 136 10.03 -12.10 10.32
CA VAL A 136 9.21 -13.28 10.02
C VAL A 136 9.66 -14.00 8.73
N LEU A 137 10.31 -13.31 7.80
CA LEU A 137 10.81 -13.87 6.55
C LEU A 137 12.01 -14.79 6.81
N LYS A 138 12.06 -15.98 6.21
CA LYS A 138 13.21 -16.90 6.31
C LYS A 138 14.48 -16.29 5.68
N PRO A 139 15.69 -16.67 6.14
CA PRO A 139 16.92 -16.35 5.40
C PRO A 139 16.83 -16.79 3.95
N GLY A 140 17.25 -15.94 3.01
CA GLY A 140 17.09 -16.13 1.57
C GLY A 140 15.67 -15.88 1.04
N GLY A 141 14.68 -15.68 1.91
CA GLY A 141 13.32 -15.32 1.53
C GLY A 141 13.25 -13.91 0.92
N LYS A 142 12.20 -13.66 0.12
CA LYS A 142 12.01 -12.41 -0.60
C LYS A 142 10.82 -11.61 -0.09
N LEU A 143 10.93 -10.30 -0.18
CA LEU A 143 9.91 -9.32 0.18
C LEU A 143 9.65 -8.39 -0.99
N ILE A 144 8.38 -8.20 -1.35
CA ILE A 144 7.96 -7.16 -2.32
C ILE A 144 7.17 -6.08 -1.58
N TYR A 145 7.60 -4.84 -1.74
CA TYR A 145 6.93 -3.65 -1.22
C TYR A 145 6.51 -2.78 -2.38
N ILE A 146 5.25 -2.34 -2.35
CA ILE A 146 4.70 -1.43 -3.34
C ILE A 146 3.84 -0.39 -2.65
N ASP A 147 4.18 0.88 -2.80
CA ASP A 147 3.30 1.95 -2.34
C ASP A 147 3.50 3.24 -3.13
N ASN A 148 2.55 4.18 -3.00
CA ASN A 148 2.75 5.54 -3.48
C ASN A 148 4.01 6.14 -2.82
N ILE A 149 4.82 6.84 -3.61
CA ILE A 149 6.02 7.53 -3.16
C ILE A 149 5.88 9.04 -3.31
N ALA A 150 6.54 9.77 -2.42
CA ALA A 150 6.59 11.22 -2.47
C ALA A 150 7.80 11.74 -3.30
N PRO A 151 7.76 13.00 -3.77
CA PRO A 151 8.95 13.68 -4.28
C PRO A 151 10.11 13.62 -3.29
N GLU A 152 11.35 13.66 -3.78
CA GLU A 152 12.55 13.60 -2.93
C GLU A 152 12.79 14.89 -2.13
N GLU A 153 12.47 16.03 -2.72
CA GLU A 153 12.68 17.33 -2.09
C GLU A 153 11.74 17.54 -0.90
N PRO A 154 12.24 17.74 0.34
CA PRO A 154 11.40 17.75 1.54
C PRO A 154 10.21 18.73 1.52
N PRO A 155 10.33 19.96 0.98
CA PRO A 155 9.18 20.86 0.87
C PRO A 155 8.08 20.33 -0.05
N GLU A 156 8.45 19.67 -1.15
CA GLU A 156 7.50 19.12 -2.12
C GLU A 156 6.93 17.78 -1.64
N ALA A 157 7.74 16.97 -0.94
CA ALA A 157 7.27 15.79 -0.22
C ALA A 157 6.20 16.15 0.81
N LYS A 158 6.39 17.25 1.56
CA LYS A 158 5.39 17.74 2.49
C LYS A 158 4.11 18.16 1.77
N ARG A 159 4.20 18.93 0.69
CA ARG A 159 3.04 19.37 -0.11
C ARG A 159 2.24 18.18 -0.65
N TYR A 160 2.93 17.18 -1.18
CA TYR A 160 2.30 15.95 -1.68
C TYR A 160 1.56 15.21 -0.55
N ASN A 161 2.21 15.05 0.61
CA ASN A 161 1.57 14.40 1.76
C ASN A 161 0.39 15.19 2.32
N ASP A 162 0.47 16.53 2.37
CA ASP A 162 -0.66 17.38 2.79
C ASP A 162 -1.86 17.20 1.83
N PHE A 163 -1.59 17.09 0.52
CA PHE A 163 -2.62 16.82 -0.50
C PHE A 163 -3.29 15.45 -0.29
N GLU A 164 -2.52 14.39 -0.05
CA GLU A 164 -3.07 13.06 0.26
C GLU A 164 -3.86 13.04 1.58
N THR A 165 -3.35 13.69 2.65
CA THR A 165 -4.03 13.77 3.96
C THR A 165 -5.34 14.55 3.89
N LEU A 166 -5.40 15.63 3.09
CA LEU A 166 -6.65 16.36 2.89
C LEU A 166 -7.72 15.46 2.27
N ARG A 167 -7.33 14.59 1.34
CA ARG A 167 -8.23 13.64 0.69
C ARG A 167 -8.58 12.44 1.55
N ASP A 168 -7.64 11.91 2.33
CA ASP A 168 -7.82 10.78 3.24
C ASP A 168 -7.20 11.08 4.62
N PRO A 169 -8.02 11.37 5.64
CA PRO A 169 -7.52 11.66 6.98
C PRO A 169 -6.77 10.50 7.68
N SER A 170 -6.83 9.28 7.16
CA SER A 170 -6.03 8.16 7.64
C SER A 170 -4.67 8.02 6.95
N HIS A 171 -4.38 8.83 5.94
CA HIS A 171 -3.04 8.93 5.36
C HIS A 171 -2.05 9.44 6.42
N ASN A 172 -0.99 8.69 6.65
CA ASN A 172 0.12 9.11 7.51
C ASN A 172 1.20 9.81 6.68
N ARG A 173 1.89 9.06 5.82
CA ARG A 173 3.00 9.57 5.01
C ARG A 173 3.41 8.61 3.90
N CYS A 174 3.61 9.12 2.70
CA CYS A 174 4.45 8.53 1.67
C CYS A 174 5.88 9.05 1.82
N ASP A 175 6.85 8.14 1.91
CA ASP A 175 8.27 8.44 1.83
C ASP A 175 8.76 8.39 0.37
N SER A 176 9.91 9.00 0.08
CA SER A 176 10.53 8.92 -1.24
C SER A 176 11.20 7.56 -1.44
N LEU A 177 11.41 7.16 -2.70
CA LEU A 177 12.05 5.87 -3.00
C LEU A 177 13.47 5.74 -2.40
N PRO A 178 14.35 6.76 -2.44
CA PRO A 178 15.66 6.69 -1.78
C PRO A 178 15.55 6.45 -0.26
N ILE A 179 14.64 7.17 0.42
CA ILE A 179 14.42 6.97 1.86
C ILE A 179 13.95 5.54 2.15
N LEU A 180 13.01 5.02 1.36
CA LEU A 180 12.55 3.64 1.52
C LEU A 180 13.68 2.62 1.30
N ILE A 181 14.56 2.84 0.32
CA ILE A 181 15.74 1.99 0.10
C ILE A 181 16.65 1.99 1.34
N GLU A 182 16.95 3.16 1.89
CA GLU A 182 17.77 3.28 3.12
C GLU A 182 17.12 2.54 4.31
N MET A 183 15.79 2.61 4.44
CA MET A 183 15.05 1.90 5.49
C MET A 183 15.19 0.38 5.37
N PHE A 184 15.13 -0.15 4.14
CA PHE A 184 15.32 -1.57 3.85
C PHE A 184 16.73 -2.04 4.14
N GLU A 185 17.74 -1.30 3.68
CA GLU A 185 19.15 -1.63 3.91
C GLU A 185 19.48 -1.59 5.42
N SER A 186 18.95 -0.59 6.13
CA SER A 186 19.09 -0.46 7.58
C SER A 186 18.42 -1.61 8.35
N ALA A 187 17.38 -2.21 7.80
CA ALA A 187 16.74 -3.42 8.34
C ALA A 187 17.51 -4.72 8.02
N GLY A 188 18.63 -4.63 7.30
CA GLY A 188 19.45 -5.76 6.89
C GLY A 188 18.85 -6.57 5.73
N LEU A 189 18.07 -5.92 4.86
CA LEU A 189 17.59 -6.49 3.61
C LEU A 189 18.51 -6.06 2.45
N GLU A 190 18.76 -6.97 1.52
CA GLU A 190 19.47 -6.68 0.27
C GLU A 190 18.45 -6.30 -0.81
N ILE A 191 18.62 -5.13 -1.42
CA ILE A 191 17.80 -4.70 -2.55
C ILE A 191 18.16 -5.53 -3.79
N LEU A 192 17.18 -6.22 -4.35
CA LEU A 192 17.34 -7.00 -5.58
C LEU A 192 16.85 -6.26 -6.82
N HIS A 193 15.81 -5.44 -6.67
CA HIS A 193 15.21 -4.69 -7.78
C HIS A 193 14.44 -3.49 -7.24
N THR A 194 14.46 -2.39 -7.99
CA THR A 194 13.62 -1.23 -7.77
C THR A 194 13.05 -0.73 -9.09
N GLU A 195 11.79 -0.32 -9.10
CA GLU A 195 11.18 0.37 -10.24
C GLU A 195 10.10 1.34 -9.76
N THR A 196 9.69 2.25 -10.65
CA THR A 196 8.55 3.14 -10.41
C THR A 196 7.46 2.87 -11.43
N ILE A 197 6.21 2.85 -10.97
CA ILE A 197 5.03 2.68 -11.83
C ILE A 197 4.19 3.95 -11.73
N ARG A 198 3.97 4.61 -12.86
CA ARG A 198 3.11 5.79 -12.95
C ARG A 198 1.66 5.36 -13.19
N LYS A 199 0.75 5.80 -12.33
CA LYS A 199 -0.69 5.56 -12.43
C LYS A 199 -1.40 6.83 -12.84
N ARG A 200 -2.20 6.77 -13.89
CA ARG A 200 -3.16 7.81 -14.22
C ARG A 200 -4.34 7.73 -13.25
N MET A 201 -4.64 8.84 -12.60
CA MET A 201 -5.74 9.01 -11.65
C MET A 201 -6.80 9.91 -12.27
N ASP A 202 -8.05 9.46 -12.29
CA ASP A 202 -9.21 10.31 -12.55
C ASP A 202 -9.52 11.11 -11.29
N PHE A 203 -9.49 12.43 -11.37
CA PHE A 203 -9.65 13.29 -10.20
C PHE A 203 -11.02 13.09 -9.54
N GLU A 204 -12.10 13.02 -10.33
CA GLU A 204 -13.47 12.94 -9.81
C GLU A 204 -13.70 11.60 -9.11
N GLU A 205 -13.22 10.49 -9.69
CA GLU A 205 -13.25 9.19 -9.03
C GLU A 205 -12.37 9.18 -7.77
N TRP A 206 -11.19 9.81 -7.82
CA TRP A 206 -10.23 9.82 -6.72
C TRP A 206 -10.72 10.59 -5.50
N VAL A 207 -11.46 11.69 -5.70
CA VAL A 207 -12.10 12.49 -4.64
C VAL A 207 -13.50 11.99 -4.25
N ALA A 208 -14.08 11.00 -4.95
CA ALA A 208 -15.41 10.46 -4.65
C ALA A 208 -15.44 9.63 -3.36
N ARG A 209 -15.18 10.26 -2.22
CA ARG A 209 -15.08 9.66 -0.89
C ARG A 209 -16.20 10.15 0.02
N PRO A 210 -16.78 9.28 0.89
CA PRO A 210 -17.86 9.68 1.78
C PRO A 210 -17.52 10.77 2.80
N HIS A 211 -16.24 10.88 3.17
CA HIS A 211 -15.75 11.81 4.21
C HIS A 211 -15.14 13.11 3.67
N LEU A 212 -15.10 13.29 2.34
CA LEU A 212 -14.52 14.46 1.71
C LEU A 212 -15.64 15.38 1.19
N ASP A 213 -15.77 16.54 1.82
CA ASP A 213 -16.76 17.57 1.49
C ASP A 213 -16.36 18.41 0.26
N ASP A 214 -17.28 19.25 -0.20
CA ASP A 214 -17.11 20.06 -1.41
C ASP A 214 -15.98 21.08 -1.28
N ASP A 215 -15.76 21.63 -0.08
CA ASP A 215 -14.67 22.57 0.19
C ASP A 215 -13.31 21.87 0.06
N GLY A 216 -13.16 20.67 0.64
CA GLY A 216 -11.97 19.85 0.50
C GLY A 216 -11.71 19.44 -0.96
N ARG A 217 -12.75 19.09 -1.72
CA ARG A 217 -12.64 18.81 -3.17
C ARG A 217 -12.13 20.03 -3.94
N ALA A 218 -12.69 21.21 -3.65
CA ALA A 218 -12.27 22.45 -4.30
C ALA A 218 -10.81 22.81 -3.96
N GLU A 219 -10.37 22.57 -2.73
CA GLU A 219 -8.99 22.80 -2.31
C GLU A 219 -8.01 21.85 -3.01
N LEU A 220 -8.33 20.55 -3.10
CA LEU A 220 -7.55 19.57 -3.86
C LEU A 220 -7.47 19.93 -5.33
N ARG A 221 -8.57 20.41 -5.92
CA ARG A 221 -8.59 20.86 -7.31
C ARG A 221 -7.65 22.05 -7.53
N ARG A 222 -7.77 23.07 -6.67
CA ARG A 222 -6.90 24.26 -6.70
C ARG A 222 -5.43 23.89 -6.54
N PHE A 223 -5.10 22.91 -5.68
CA PHE A 223 -3.72 22.43 -5.54
C PHE A 223 -3.13 21.94 -6.87
N LEU A 224 -3.90 21.18 -7.66
CA LEU A 224 -3.45 20.70 -8.97
C LEU A 224 -3.34 21.83 -10.00
N ASP A 225 -4.29 22.77 -10.00
CA ASP A 225 -4.29 23.92 -10.90
C ASP A 225 -3.08 24.84 -10.63
N GLU A 226 -2.79 25.10 -9.35
CA GLU A 226 -1.72 25.98 -8.86
C GLU A 226 -0.40 25.23 -8.55
N ALA A 227 -0.25 24.00 -9.05
CA ALA A 227 0.91 23.15 -8.77
C ALA A 227 2.24 23.86 -9.04
N THR A 228 3.18 23.75 -8.08
CA THR A 228 4.58 24.18 -8.24
C THR A 228 5.22 23.46 -9.44
N PRO A 229 6.31 23.98 -10.04
CA PRO A 229 6.98 23.28 -11.14
C PRO A 229 7.37 21.83 -10.79
N ALA A 230 7.79 21.59 -9.53
CA ALA A 230 8.14 20.26 -9.05
C ALA A 230 6.91 19.34 -8.92
N ILE A 231 5.81 19.81 -8.32
CA ILE A 231 4.56 19.04 -8.23
C ILE A 231 3.98 18.80 -9.61
N ARG A 232 4.03 19.78 -10.51
CA ARG A 232 3.55 19.63 -11.89
C ARG A 232 4.35 18.59 -12.66
N TYR A 233 5.67 18.54 -12.46
CA TYR A 233 6.51 17.48 -13.02
C TYR A 233 6.20 16.11 -12.41
N TRP A 234 6.02 16.05 -11.09
CA TRP A 234 5.76 14.81 -10.36
C TRP A 234 4.40 14.21 -10.70
N MET A 235 3.35 14.98 -10.47
CA MET A 235 1.95 14.56 -10.57
C MET A 235 1.34 14.82 -11.94
N ASN A 236 1.99 15.56 -12.84
CA ASN A 236 1.52 15.76 -14.22
C ASN A 236 0.00 16.06 -14.34
N PRO A 237 -0.53 17.06 -13.60
CA PRO A 237 -1.94 17.41 -13.66
C PRO A 237 -2.30 17.97 -15.04
N ARG A 238 -3.42 17.50 -15.60
CA ARG A 238 -3.85 17.82 -16.96
C ARG A 238 -5.34 17.64 -17.14
N GLU A 239 -5.89 18.35 -18.11
CA GLU A 239 -7.27 18.15 -18.57
C GLU A 239 -7.26 17.40 -19.92
N GLU A 240 -8.05 16.34 -20.02
CA GLU A 240 -8.24 15.57 -21.25
C GLU A 240 -9.74 15.33 -21.43
N GLU A 241 -10.29 15.72 -22.59
CA GLU A 241 -11.71 15.51 -22.93
C GLU A 241 -12.70 16.08 -21.89
N GLY A 242 -12.31 17.17 -21.21
CA GLY A 242 -13.13 17.82 -20.17
C GLY A 242 -13.07 17.16 -18.80
N MET A 243 -12.24 16.12 -18.63
CA MET A 243 -11.99 15.43 -17.38
C MET A 243 -10.60 15.78 -16.85
N VAL A 244 -10.44 15.77 -15.53
CA VAL A 244 -9.16 16.11 -14.89
C VAL A 244 -8.44 14.85 -14.48
N TYR A 245 -7.18 14.77 -14.89
CA TYR A 245 -6.29 13.68 -14.56
C TYR A 245 -5.02 14.20 -13.91
N PHE A 246 -4.47 13.40 -13.02
CA PHE A 246 -3.11 13.55 -12.53
C PHE A 246 -2.49 12.17 -12.41
N ASP A 247 -1.22 12.10 -12.05
CA ASP A 247 -0.50 10.87 -11.87
C ASP A 247 -0.06 10.71 -10.42
N GLU A 248 -0.23 9.51 -9.90
CA GLU A 248 0.50 9.03 -8.72
C GLU A 248 1.65 8.14 -9.17
N ILE A 249 2.72 8.09 -8.38
CA ILE A 249 3.88 7.23 -8.65
C ILE A 249 3.97 6.21 -7.53
N GLU A 250 3.94 4.94 -7.88
CA GLU A 250 4.23 3.85 -6.97
C GLU A 250 5.72 3.48 -7.05
N GLY A 251 6.37 3.36 -5.91
CA GLY A 251 7.68 2.74 -5.78
C GLY A 251 7.53 1.24 -5.55
N VAL A 252 8.28 0.44 -6.29
CA VAL A 252 8.34 -1.01 -6.18
C VAL A 252 9.73 -1.39 -5.70
N ILE A 253 9.83 -2.13 -4.59
CA ILE A 253 11.09 -2.63 -4.04
C ILE A 253 10.98 -4.14 -3.84
N LEU A 254 11.81 -4.90 -4.56
CA LEU A 254 12.06 -6.31 -4.25
C LEU A 254 13.34 -6.39 -3.43
N ALA A 255 13.26 -7.03 -2.26
CA ALA A 255 14.40 -7.25 -1.40
C ALA A 255 14.49 -8.70 -0.93
N ARG A 256 15.67 -9.10 -0.47
CA ARG A 256 15.97 -10.41 0.09
C ARG A 256 16.49 -10.28 1.51
N ARG A 257 16.08 -11.19 2.39
CA ARG A 257 16.72 -11.36 3.69
C ARG A 257 18.04 -12.11 3.53
N ASN A 258 19.14 -11.46 3.92
CA ASN A 258 20.46 -12.09 4.03
C ASN A 258 20.51 -13.15 5.15
#